data_AF-A0A9D6ELC0-F1
#
_entry.id   AF-A0A9D6ELC0-F1
#
_cell.length_a   1.000
_cell.length_b   1.000
_cell.length_c   1.000
_cell.angle_alpha   90.00
_cell.angle_beta   90.00
_cell.angle_gamma   90.00
#
_symmetry.space_group_name_H-M   'P 1'
#
loop_
_entity.id
_entity.type
_entity.pdbx_description
1 polymer ?
#
loop_
_entity_poly.entity_id
_entity_poly.type
_entity_poly.pdbx_seq_one_letter_code
_entity_poly.pdbx_strand_id
1 'polypeptide(L)'
;MITETAFTVRARDIEPAYLRLGVEEIERRAAEAVATLASCQVCPRNCRVDRLHGKVAVCRSARYALVGSHFPHFGEEDCLRGWNGSGTIFFSWCNLRCVFCFHPDTLIATDQGLTRIADLFEQGQDETEGQGGRTRFLHGKVGVVTRTGGAAPVAKAFRHHFTGDLIRVKPFNCPPLLLTPDHEVFVAPKTSLREIVKVGAERLTGEYDLVVPKRVPGGMELDPATGRRHSRWREAEGYFLVPVHKVERVPYDGAVFNLEVDDPDHSYLAPFVAVGNCQNFDLSQKGEGLEVAPERLAGMMLELQARGCHNINFVTPEHVVPQILEALPWAIRGGLRLPIVYNTSAYDSLESLRWMDGIVDIYMPDFKVWDGAVAKRYLKAPDYPDAARAAILEMHRQVGPLQMDEHGLARRGLLVRHMVMPGMLEETRRIVRWLAEELGPDTYVNVMAQYYPAGAVSAEKYPEINRKLSRSEYDEAVRLAREAGLRRLDERRPRLRPLWG
;
A
#
# COMPACT_ATOMS: atom_id res chain seq x y z
N MET A 1 -15.33 -37.65 -0.53
CA MET A 1 -16.26 -37.00 -1.46
C MET A 1 -17.30 -36.24 -0.64
N ILE A 2 -16.97 -35.02 -0.21
CA ILE A 2 -17.98 -34.05 0.21
C ILE A 2 -18.42 -33.40 -1.10
N THR A 3 -19.70 -33.54 -1.43
CA THR A 3 -20.28 -33.06 -2.69
C THR A 3 -20.24 -31.52 -2.71
N GLU A 4 -19.98 -30.90 -3.87
CA GLU A 4 -20.01 -29.44 -4.10
C GLU A 4 -21.29 -28.75 -3.58
N THR A 5 -22.35 -29.53 -3.30
CA THR A 5 -23.62 -29.09 -2.72
C THR A 5 -23.52 -28.50 -1.31
N ALA A 6 -22.49 -28.82 -0.52
CA ALA A 6 -22.40 -28.36 0.89
C ALA A 6 -22.07 -26.87 1.04
N PHE A 7 -21.44 -26.27 0.03
CA PHE A 7 -21.05 -24.86 0.00
C PHE A 7 -21.78 -24.09 -1.12
N THR A 8 -22.82 -24.70 -1.70
CA THR A 8 -23.65 -24.09 -2.73
C THR A 8 -25.00 -23.70 -2.13
N VAL A 9 -25.39 -22.45 -2.33
CA VAL A 9 -26.65 -21.87 -1.85
C VAL A 9 -27.43 -21.28 -3.02
N ARG A 10 -28.76 -21.32 -3.02
CA ARG A 10 -29.51 -20.77 -4.17
C ARG A 10 -29.50 -19.25 -4.09
N ALA A 11 -29.16 -18.57 -5.19
CA ALA A 11 -29.08 -17.11 -5.25
C ALA A 11 -30.37 -16.42 -4.76
N ARG A 12 -31.53 -17.01 -5.06
CA ARG A 12 -32.86 -16.50 -4.65
C ARG A 12 -33.16 -16.59 -3.15
N ASP A 13 -32.43 -17.43 -2.41
CA ASP A 13 -32.67 -17.68 -0.99
C ASP A 13 -31.78 -16.79 -0.10
N ILE A 14 -30.95 -15.91 -0.70
CA ILE A 14 -29.93 -15.15 0.02
C ILE A 14 -30.29 -13.68 0.00
N GLU A 15 -30.71 -13.22 1.17
CA GLU A 15 -30.80 -11.82 1.49
C GLU A 15 -29.47 -11.33 2.13
N PRO A 16 -28.95 -10.16 1.74
CA PRO A 16 -27.80 -9.54 2.40
C PRO A 16 -27.98 -9.42 3.92
N ALA A 17 -26.91 -9.68 4.67
CA ALA A 17 -26.95 -9.78 6.12
C ALA A 17 -27.48 -8.51 6.80
N TYR A 18 -27.05 -7.33 6.34
CA TYR A 18 -27.46 -6.04 6.90
C TYR A 18 -28.96 -5.77 6.78
N LEU A 19 -29.66 -6.35 5.79
CA LEU A 19 -31.11 -6.19 5.68
C LEU A 19 -31.86 -6.99 6.75
N ARG A 20 -31.34 -8.17 7.13
CA ARG A 20 -31.90 -8.97 8.24
C ARG A 20 -31.69 -8.33 9.60
N LEU A 21 -30.61 -7.56 9.76
CA LEU A 21 -30.28 -6.90 11.03
C LEU A 21 -31.25 -5.76 11.36
N GLY A 22 -31.81 -5.11 10.33
CA GLY A 22 -32.69 -3.95 10.48
C GLY A 22 -31.92 -2.62 10.51
N VAL A 23 -32.50 -1.59 9.91
CA VAL A 23 -31.84 -0.29 9.74
C VAL A 23 -31.64 0.43 11.08
N GLU A 24 -32.57 0.26 12.02
CA GLU A 24 -32.53 0.90 13.34
C GLU A 24 -31.35 0.41 14.19
N GLU A 25 -31.03 -0.88 14.10
CA GLU A 25 -29.87 -1.45 14.80
C GLU A 25 -28.55 -0.98 14.18
N ILE A 26 -28.50 -0.85 12.85
CA ILE A 26 -27.34 -0.27 12.15
C ILE A 26 -27.15 1.19 12.56
N GLU A 27 -28.22 1.98 12.67
CA GLU A 27 -28.17 3.37 13.14
C GLU A 27 -27.66 3.48 14.57
N ARG A 28 -28.12 2.60 15.46
CA ARG A 28 -27.62 2.55 16.84
C ARG A 28 -26.11 2.28 16.88
N ARG A 29 -25.65 1.28 16.13
CA ARG A 29 -24.22 0.94 16.03
C ARG A 29 -23.41 2.06 15.39
N ALA A 30 -23.95 2.73 14.37
CA ALA A 30 -23.32 3.87 13.73
C ALA A 30 -23.11 5.02 14.73
N ALA A 31 -24.13 5.34 15.55
CA ALA A 31 -24.01 6.38 16.58
C ALA A 31 -22.91 6.03 17.60
N GLU A 32 -22.84 4.78 18.06
CA GLU A 32 -21.80 4.31 18.97
C GLU A 32 -20.40 4.39 18.33
N ALA A 33 -20.26 3.84 17.12
CA ALA A 33 -19.00 3.80 16.39
C ALA A 33 -18.49 5.22 16.08
N VAL A 34 -19.37 6.13 15.66
CA VAL A 34 -19.04 7.54 15.40
C VAL A 34 -18.65 8.24 16.70
N ALA A 35 -19.31 7.99 17.84
CA ALA A 35 -18.93 8.57 19.12
C ALA A 35 -17.50 8.16 19.52
N THR A 36 -17.06 6.94 19.20
CA THR A 36 -15.68 6.49 19.48
C THR A 36 -14.62 7.29 18.71
N LEU A 37 -14.98 8.00 17.63
CA LEU A 37 -14.06 8.86 16.90
C LEU A 37 -13.52 10.01 17.76
N ALA A 38 -14.18 10.38 18.87
CA ALA A 38 -13.67 11.36 19.83
C ALA A 38 -12.38 10.89 20.54
N SER A 39 -12.16 9.56 20.60
CA SER A 39 -10.96 8.91 21.13
C SER A 39 -10.74 7.61 20.36
N CYS A 40 -10.20 7.73 19.15
CA CYS A 40 -10.24 6.67 18.14
C CYS A 40 -9.52 5.36 18.56
N GLN A 41 -10.27 4.25 18.53
CA GLN A 41 -9.79 2.86 18.76
C GLN A 41 -10.15 1.91 17.61
N VAL A 42 -10.50 2.47 16.45
CA VAL A 42 -11.07 1.78 15.28
C VAL A 42 -10.11 0.72 14.67
N CYS A 43 -8.81 0.78 14.97
CA CYS A 43 -7.83 -0.21 14.55
C CYS A 43 -6.85 -0.56 15.69
N PRO A 44 -6.05 -1.63 15.56
CA PRO A 44 -5.16 -2.10 16.64
C PRO A 44 -4.11 -1.07 17.09
N ARG A 45 -3.83 -0.04 16.29
CA ARG A 45 -2.96 1.09 16.68
C ARG A 45 -3.46 1.84 17.93
N ASN A 46 -4.76 1.77 18.24
CA ASN A 46 -5.39 2.40 19.40
C ASN A 46 -4.88 3.84 19.68
N CYS A 47 -4.93 4.70 18.66
CA CYS A 47 -4.24 5.99 18.68
C CYS A 47 -4.90 7.04 19.59
N ARG A 48 -6.17 6.84 19.97
CA ARG A 48 -6.97 7.74 20.82
C ARG A 48 -7.06 9.18 20.34
N VAL A 49 -6.79 9.41 19.04
CA VAL A 49 -6.90 10.73 18.43
C VAL A 49 -8.37 11.11 18.26
N ASP A 50 -8.66 12.40 18.42
CA ASP A 50 -10.01 12.94 18.27
C ASP A 50 -10.30 13.30 16.81
N ARG A 51 -10.81 12.30 16.08
CA ARG A 51 -11.18 12.41 14.67
C ARG A 51 -12.42 13.28 14.45
N LEU A 52 -13.29 13.45 15.44
CA LEU A 52 -14.47 14.31 15.33
C LEU A 52 -14.08 15.77 15.13
N HIS A 53 -12.99 16.19 15.76
CA HIS A 53 -12.44 17.54 15.64
C HIS A 53 -11.27 17.63 14.64
N GLY A 54 -11.30 16.78 13.61
CA GLY A 54 -10.35 16.85 12.49
C GLY A 54 -8.92 16.37 12.80
N LYS A 55 -8.65 15.85 14.01
CA LYS A 55 -7.32 15.35 14.33
C LYS A 55 -7.12 13.96 13.75
N VAL A 56 -5.89 13.67 13.32
CA VAL A 56 -5.56 12.42 12.63
C VAL A 56 -4.30 11.77 13.20
N ALA A 57 -4.17 10.47 12.97
CA ALA A 57 -3.01 9.66 13.38
C ALA A 57 -2.40 8.93 12.16
N VAL A 58 -1.97 7.68 12.34
CA VAL A 58 -1.22 6.90 11.34
C VAL A 58 -1.97 6.82 10.02
N CYS A 59 -3.28 6.50 10.10
CA CYS A 59 -4.17 6.34 8.95
C CYS A 59 -4.69 7.65 8.37
N ARG A 60 -4.31 8.83 8.90
CA ARG A 60 -4.67 10.16 8.36
C ARG A 60 -6.16 10.43 8.08
N SER A 61 -7.06 9.59 8.56
CA SER A 61 -8.50 9.72 8.35
C SER A 61 -9.13 10.48 9.51
N ALA A 62 -9.94 11.49 9.18
CA ALA A 62 -10.61 12.37 10.13
C ALA A 62 -12.07 11.93 10.34
N ARG A 63 -13.01 12.88 10.43
CA ARG A 63 -14.44 12.64 10.69
C ARG A 63 -15.11 11.84 9.58
N TYR A 64 -14.80 12.17 8.34
CA TYR A 64 -15.39 11.54 7.16
C TYR A 64 -14.37 10.62 6.47
N ALA A 65 -14.88 9.72 5.65
CA ALA A 65 -14.04 8.80 4.89
C ALA A 65 -13.49 9.53 3.68
N LEU A 66 -12.25 9.20 3.30
CA LEU A 66 -11.66 9.67 2.06
C LEU A 66 -11.76 8.55 1.03
N VAL A 67 -12.46 8.79 -0.08
CA VAL A 67 -12.67 7.80 -1.14
C VAL A 67 -11.83 8.18 -2.34
N GLY A 68 -10.85 7.33 -2.67
CA GLY A 68 -9.95 7.52 -3.80
C GLY A 68 -10.61 7.24 -5.14
N SER A 69 -11.45 6.19 -5.20
CA SER A 69 -12.23 5.87 -6.41
C SER A 69 -13.35 4.87 -6.12
N HIS A 70 -14.37 4.85 -6.97
CA HIS A 70 -15.41 3.81 -6.97
C HIS A 70 -15.78 3.41 -8.41
N PHE A 71 -15.74 2.10 -8.72
CA PHE A 71 -16.06 1.58 -10.05
C PHE A 71 -16.28 0.06 -10.05
N PRO A 72 -16.92 -0.51 -11.11
CA PRO A 72 -16.97 -1.96 -11.33
C PRO A 72 -15.56 -2.52 -11.56
N HIS A 73 -15.01 -3.19 -10.55
CA HIS A 73 -13.67 -3.71 -10.58
C HIS A 73 -13.64 -5.18 -11.04
N PHE A 74 -12.84 -5.44 -12.09
CA PHE A 74 -12.66 -6.77 -12.68
C PHE A 74 -11.33 -7.45 -12.29
N GLY A 75 -10.61 -6.89 -11.31
CA GLY A 75 -9.33 -7.43 -10.82
C GLY A 75 -9.46 -8.40 -9.65
N GLU A 76 -10.61 -8.39 -8.96
CA GLU A 76 -10.91 -9.26 -7.81
C GLU A 76 -11.11 -10.74 -8.21
N GLU A 77 -11.24 -11.61 -7.22
CA GLU A 77 -11.50 -13.05 -7.37
C GLU A 77 -12.74 -13.31 -8.24
N ASP A 78 -12.70 -14.39 -9.03
CA ASP A 78 -13.74 -14.70 -10.01
C ASP A 78 -15.13 -14.81 -9.36
N CYS A 79 -15.19 -15.37 -8.14
CA CYS A 79 -16.41 -15.47 -7.36
C CYS A 79 -16.94 -14.12 -6.84
N LEU A 80 -16.14 -13.05 -6.83
CA LEU A 80 -16.56 -11.71 -6.45
C LEU A 80 -16.90 -10.85 -7.66
N ARG A 81 -16.05 -10.85 -8.69
CA ARG A 81 -16.26 -9.99 -9.87
C ARG A 81 -17.30 -10.53 -10.84
N GLY A 82 -17.49 -11.85 -10.86
CA GLY A 82 -18.33 -12.53 -11.85
C GLY A 82 -18.12 -11.99 -13.27
N TRP A 83 -19.23 -11.69 -13.93
CA TRP A 83 -19.27 -11.14 -15.29
C TRP A 83 -19.52 -9.62 -15.35
N ASN A 84 -19.88 -8.96 -14.24
CA ASN A 84 -20.27 -7.54 -14.25
C ASN A 84 -19.50 -6.66 -13.24
N GLY A 85 -18.41 -7.20 -12.69
CA GLY A 85 -17.54 -6.51 -11.75
C GLY A 85 -17.98 -6.61 -10.30
N SER A 86 -17.00 -6.52 -9.41
CA SER A 86 -17.21 -6.24 -8.00
C SER A 86 -17.39 -4.73 -7.86
N GLY A 87 -18.43 -4.28 -7.16
CA GLY A 87 -18.70 -2.85 -7.01
C GLY A 87 -17.76 -2.27 -5.98
N THR A 88 -16.54 -1.93 -6.39
CA THR A 88 -15.47 -1.61 -5.47
C THR A 88 -15.42 -0.13 -5.13
N ILE A 89 -15.29 0.18 -3.84
CA ILE A 89 -14.99 1.50 -3.29
C ILE A 89 -13.62 1.41 -2.61
N PHE A 90 -12.65 2.14 -3.15
CA PHE A 90 -11.30 2.22 -2.60
C PHE A 90 -11.22 3.37 -1.60
N PHE A 91 -11.02 3.04 -0.33
CA PHE A 91 -10.72 4.04 0.68
C PHE A 91 -9.25 4.43 0.62
N SER A 92 -9.02 5.71 0.87
CA SER A 92 -7.69 6.27 0.93
C SER A 92 -7.14 6.20 2.34
N TRP A 93 -5.81 6.27 2.42
CA TRP A 93 -4.99 5.98 3.59
C TRP A 93 -4.96 4.51 4.00
N CYS A 94 -4.01 4.17 4.87
CA CYS A 94 -3.89 2.84 5.47
C CYS A 94 -3.33 2.98 6.90
N ASN A 95 -3.71 2.07 7.79
CA ASN A 95 -3.17 2.00 9.16
C ASN A 95 -1.77 1.31 9.26
N LEU A 96 -1.17 0.98 8.12
CA LEU A 96 0.22 0.52 7.92
C LEU A 96 1.07 1.60 7.18
N ARG A 97 2.40 1.64 7.34
CA ARG A 97 3.29 2.73 6.79
C ARG A 97 4.65 2.26 6.26
N CYS A 98 4.98 2.54 4.99
CA CYS A 98 6.31 2.31 4.38
C CYS A 98 7.16 3.63 4.33
N VAL A 99 8.52 3.62 4.34
CA VAL A 99 9.41 4.78 4.74
C VAL A 99 10.60 5.12 3.78
N PHE A 100 10.87 6.41 3.43
CA PHE A 100 12.11 6.98 2.79
C PHE A 100 12.27 8.54 2.90
N CYS A 101 13.45 9.15 3.29
CA CYS A 101 13.69 10.64 3.40
C CYS A 101 15.20 11.17 3.37
N PHE A 102 15.43 12.51 3.33
CA PHE A 102 16.69 13.30 3.18
C PHE A 102 16.93 14.39 4.26
N HIS A 103 18.15 14.90 4.46
CA HIS A 103 18.42 16.12 5.27
C HIS A 103 17.90 17.43 4.61
N PRO A 104 17.47 18.47 5.38
CA PRO A 104 16.94 19.75 4.89
C PRO A 104 17.82 20.50 3.89
N ASP A 105 19.14 20.51 4.13
CA ASP A 105 20.08 21.23 3.27
C ASP A 105 20.45 20.49 1.98
N THR A 106 19.83 19.34 1.72
CA THR A 106 20.08 18.59 0.48
C THR A 106 19.62 19.43 -0.70
N LEU A 107 20.55 19.75 -1.60
CA LEU A 107 20.26 20.44 -2.85
C LEU A 107 19.62 19.48 -3.85
N ILE A 108 18.56 19.94 -4.51
CA ILE A 108 17.83 19.24 -5.55
C ILE A 108 18.02 20.00 -6.87
N ALA A 109 18.30 19.30 -7.96
CA ALA A 109 18.30 19.94 -9.28
C ALA A 109 16.87 20.10 -9.79
N THR A 110 16.48 21.36 -9.96
CA THR A 110 15.20 21.77 -10.50
C THR A 110 15.37 22.41 -11.86
N ASP A 111 14.27 22.59 -12.59
CA ASP A 111 14.19 23.40 -13.80
C ASP A 111 14.49 24.89 -13.55
N GLN A 112 14.53 25.32 -12.29
CA GLN A 112 14.89 26.67 -11.84
C GLN A 112 16.32 26.75 -11.26
N GLY A 113 17.09 25.65 -11.32
CA GLY A 113 18.43 25.53 -10.76
C GLY A 113 18.49 24.70 -9.48
N LEU A 114 19.61 24.77 -8.74
CA LEU A 114 19.76 24.02 -7.50
C LEU A 114 18.99 24.71 -6.37
N THR A 115 18.13 23.97 -5.67
CA THR A 115 17.34 24.48 -4.53
C THR A 115 17.41 23.50 -3.38
N ARG A 116 17.47 23.98 -2.12
CA ARG A 116 17.43 23.07 -0.96
C ARG A 116 16.06 22.40 -0.88
N ILE A 117 16.02 21.12 -0.51
CA ILE A 117 14.77 20.38 -0.38
C ILE A 117 13.85 21.01 0.69
N ALA A 118 14.42 21.64 1.72
CA ALA A 118 13.64 22.44 2.68
C ALA A 118 13.05 23.70 2.05
N ASP A 119 13.75 24.39 1.15
CA ASP A 119 13.22 25.57 0.45
C ASP A 119 12.13 25.16 -0.56
N LEU A 120 12.29 24.01 -1.23
CA LEU A 120 11.23 23.42 -2.07
C LEU A 120 9.99 23.07 -1.27
N PHE A 121 10.19 22.53 -0.07
CA PHE A 121 9.09 22.35 0.87
C PHE A 121 8.42 23.70 1.16
N GLU A 122 9.18 24.75 1.49
CA GLU A 122 8.62 26.05 1.82
C GLU A 122 7.89 26.73 0.63
N GLN A 123 8.28 26.46 -0.61
CA GLN A 123 7.59 26.93 -1.82
C GLN A 123 6.23 26.29 -2.05
N GLY A 124 6.01 25.09 -1.50
CA GLY A 124 4.74 24.40 -1.63
C GLY A 124 3.62 25.11 -0.88
N GLN A 125 2.41 24.99 -1.39
CA GLN A 125 1.19 25.56 -0.85
C GLN A 125 0.37 24.46 -0.15
N ASP A 126 -0.76 24.84 0.44
CA ASP A 126 -1.74 23.88 0.99
C ASP A 126 -1.12 22.92 2.02
N GLU A 127 -0.38 23.47 3.00
CA GLU A 127 0.31 22.67 4.03
C GLU A 127 -0.68 21.77 4.79
N THR A 128 -0.36 20.48 4.83
CA THR A 128 -1.08 19.49 5.64
C THR A 128 -0.13 18.92 6.69
N GLU A 129 -0.58 18.88 7.94
CA GLU A 129 0.19 18.37 9.09
C GLU A 129 -0.33 17.00 9.53
N GLY A 130 0.57 16.04 9.78
CA GLY A 130 0.19 14.69 10.21
C GLY A 130 1.35 13.87 10.80
N GLN A 131 1.19 13.44 12.06
CA GLN A 131 2.13 12.61 12.84
C GLN A 131 3.58 13.12 12.86
N GLY A 132 3.81 14.35 13.32
CA GLY A 132 5.17 14.89 13.48
C GLY A 132 5.86 15.24 12.16
N GLY A 133 5.08 15.35 11.08
CA GLY A 133 5.54 15.76 9.77
C GLY A 133 4.51 16.63 9.04
N ARG A 134 4.98 17.36 8.02
CA ARG A 134 4.23 18.30 7.22
C ARG A 134 4.38 17.94 5.75
N THR A 135 3.36 18.19 4.95
CA THR A 135 3.39 17.99 3.49
C THR A 135 2.90 19.27 2.83
N ARG A 136 3.60 19.73 1.80
CA ARG A 136 3.22 20.90 1.01
C ARG A 136 3.19 20.54 -0.48
N PHE A 137 2.28 21.15 -1.22
CA PHE A 137 1.98 20.81 -2.60
C PHE A 137 2.62 21.83 -3.54
N LEU A 138 3.41 21.34 -4.50
CA LEU A 138 4.06 22.21 -5.49
C LEU A 138 3.23 22.32 -6.78
N HIS A 139 2.19 21.50 -6.94
CA HIS A 139 1.25 21.54 -8.07
C HIS A 139 1.93 21.53 -9.45
N GLY A 140 3.09 20.87 -9.53
CA GLY A 140 3.91 20.83 -10.75
C GLY A 140 4.52 22.17 -11.18
N LYS A 141 4.48 23.21 -10.33
CA LYS A 141 5.09 24.53 -10.61
C LYS A 141 6.62 24.51 -10.61
N VAL A 142 7.21 23.46 -10.04
CA VAL A 142 8.64 23.21 -10.04
C VAL A 142 8.88 21.85 -10.66
N GLY A 143 9.68 21.80 -11.71
CA GLY A 143 10.19 20.56 -12.29
C GLY A 143 11.48 20.16 -11.61
N VAL A 144 11.69 18.87 -11.39
CA VAL A 144 13.00 18.32 -11.00
C VAL A 144 13.60 17.54 -12.14
N VAL A 145 14.93 17.52 -12.18
CA VAL A 145 15.66 16.69 -13.11
C VAL A 145 15.57 15.24 -12.64
N THR A 146 15.13 14.36 -13.52
CA THR A 146 14.99 12.92 -13.27
C THR A 146 16.30 12.19 -13.59
N ARG A 147 16.36 10.90 -13.24
CA ARG A 147 17.49 10.03 -13.60
C ARG A 147 17.78 10.02 -15.10
N THR A 148 16.74 10.07 -15.94
CA THR A 148 16.91 10.03 -17.40
C THR A 148 17.42 11.35 -17.99
N GLY A 149 17.55 12.39 -17.16
CA GLY A 149 17.95 13.73 -17.59
C GLY A 149 16.79 14.57 -18.13
N GLY A 150 15.56 14.04 -18.11
CA GLY A 150 14.34 14.82 -18.39
C GLY A 150 13.87 15.61 -17.16
N ALA A 151 12.98 16.58 -17.36
CA ALA A 151 12.28 17.25 -16.27
C ALA A 151 10.97 16.51 -15.96
N ALA A 152 10.66 16.36 -14.67
CA ALA A 152 9.37 15.86 -14.20
C ALA A 152 8.81 16.80 -13.13
N PRO A 153 7.50 17.09 -13.13
CA PRO A 153 6.92 17.99 -12.15
C PRO A 153 6.97 17.40 -10.74
N VAL A 154 7.27 18.25 -9.76
CA VAL A 154 7.13 17.92 -8.34
C VAL A 154 5.67 18.09 -7.95
N ALA A 155 5.04 17.00 -7.56
CA ALA A 155 3.69 17.03 -7.02
C ALA A 155 3.69 17.57 -5.59
N LYS A 156 4.57 17.02 -4.74
CA LYS A 156 4.55 17.24 -3.27
C LYS A 156 5.95 17.24 -2.67
N ALA A 157 6.11 17.96 -1.58
CA ALA A 157 7.27 17.90 -0.69
C ALA A 157 6.83 17.48 0.70
N PHE A 158 7.55 16.53 1.29
CA PHE A 158 7.31 15.98 2.62
C PHE A 158 8.38 16.47 3.59
N ARG A 159 8.00 16.64 4.86
CA ARG A 159 8.88 16.89 6.00
C ARG A 159 8.42 16.00 7.16
N HIS A 160 9.31 15.33 7.87
CA HIS A 160 9.00 14.71 9.16
C HIS A 160 10.23 14.64 10.06
N HIS A 161 10.04 14.43 11.36
CA HIS A 161 11.18 14.28 12.28
C HIS A 161 11.84 12.90 12.17
N PHE A 162 13.17 12.85 12.26
CA PHE A 162 14.00 11.65 12.28
C PHE A 162 15.10 11.79 13.33
N THR A 163 15.27 10.73 14.11
CA THR A 163 16.34 10.59 15.11
C THR A 163 17.13 9.33 14.79
N GLY A 164 18.44 9.44 14.64
CA GLY A 164 19.35 8.34 14.29
C GLY A 164 20.51 8.80 13.43
N ASP A 165 21.28 7.88 12.88
CA ASP A 165 22.38 8.24 11.99
C ASP A 165 21.87 8.52 10.58
N LEU A 166 22.18 9.70 10.04
CA LEU A 166 22.16 9.93 8.60
C LEU A 166 23.42 9.34 7.97
N ILE A 167 23.32 8.98 6.71
CA ILE A 167 24.43 8.51 5.89
C ILE A 167 24.92 9.66 5.02
N ARG A 168 26.15 10.10 5.28
CA ARG A 168 26.86 11.07 4.47
C ARG A 168 27.63 10.37 3.37
N VAL A 169 27.18 10.52 2.14
CA VAL A 169 27.84 9.99 0.95
C VAL A 169 28.58 11.13 0.27
N LYS A 170 29.91 11.09 0.23
CA LYS A 170 30.73 12.04 -0.53
C LYS A 170 31.14 11.39 -1.85
N PRO A 171 30.62 11.85 -3.01
CA PRO A 171 31.12 11.43 -4.31
C PRO A 171 32.42 12.19 -4.65
N PHE A 172 33.26 11.62 -5.52
CA PHE A 172 34.44 12.32 -6.02
C PHE A 172 34.05 13.57 -6.81
N ASN A 173 34.51 14.73 -6.35
CA ASN A 173 34.28 16.04 -6.98
C ASN A 173 32.80 16.46 -7.12
N CYS A 174 31.90 15.86 -6.34
CA CYS A 174 30.52 16.33 -6.18
C CYS A 174 30.25 16.73 -4.71
N PRO A 175 29.23 17.58 -4.44
CA PRO A 175 28.75 17.82 -3.08
C PRO A 175 28.33 16.51 -2.38
N PRO A 176 28.49 16.41 -1.05
CA PRO A 176 28.02 15.26 -0.30
C PRO A 176 26.48 15.22 -0.24
N LEU A 177 25.94 14.01 -0.17
CA LEU A 177 24.54 13.72 0.14
C LEU A 177 24.43 13.38 1.62
N LEU A 178 23.37 13.84 2.27
CA LEU A 178 23.08 13.45 3.64
C LEU A 178 21.67 12.85 3.69
N LEU A 179 21.63 11.54 3.89
CA LEU A 179 20.51 10.68 3.55
C LEU A 179 20.04 9.93 4.80
N THR A 180 18.75 9.61 4.92
CA THR A 180 18.39 8.54 5.88
C THR A 180 19.00 7.21 5.40
N PRO A 181 19.32 6.25 6.30
CA PRO A 181 19.96 4.99 5.94
C PRO A 181 19.30 4.24 4.77
N ASP A 182 17.98 4.32 4.73
CA ASP A 182 17.13 3.65 3.75
C ASP A 182 16.97 4.42 2.44
N HIS A 183 17.48 5.65 2.32
CA HIS A 183 17.24 6.48 1.12
C HIS A 183 17.90 5.85 -0.11
N GLU A 184 17.15 5.67 -1.20
CA GLU A 184 17.64 4.99 -2.38
C GLU A 184 18.39 5.93 -3.34
N VAL A 185 19.57 5.51 -3.75
CA VAL A 185 20.48 6.23 -4.65
C VAL A 185 20.73 5.36 -5.88
N PHE A 186 20.51 5.86 -7.08
CA PHE A 186 20.83 5.10 -8.29
C PHE A 186 22.33 4.99 -8.47
N VAL A 187 22.81 3.77 -8.67
CA VAL A 187 24.22 3.43 -8.83
C VAL A 187 24.43 2.43 -9.96
N ALA A 188 25.65 2.37 -10.47
CA ALA A 188 26.15 1.28 -11.28
C ALA A 188 27.20 0.48 -10.50
N PRO A 189 27.09 -0.86 -10.42
CA PRO A 189 28.18 -1.68 -9.91
C PRO A 189 29.44 -1.49 -10.77
N LYS A 190 30.62 -1.37 -10.16
CA LYS A 190 31.88 -1.27 -10.93
C LYS A 190 32.17 -2.49 -11.80
N THR A 191 31.54 -3.62 -11.50
CA THR A 191 31.56 -4.86 -12.28
C THR A 191 30.65 -4.82 -13.52
N SER A 192 29.67 -3.92 -13.58
CA SER A 192 28.69 -3.82 -14.66
C SER A 192 28.27 -2.36 -14.92
N LEU A 193 28.97 -1.68 -15.83
CA LEU A 193 28.72 -0.27 -16.15
C LEU A 193 27.41 -0.03 -16.94
N ARG A 194 26.71 -1.10 -17.34
CA ARG A 194 25.44 -1.04 -18.08
C ARG A 194 24.22 -1.22 -17.19
N GLU A 195 24.42 -1.71 -15.97
CA GLU A 195 23.33 -2.00 -15.05
C GLU A 195 23.17 -0.85 -14.07
N ILE A 196 21.98 -0.27 -14.04
CA ILE A 196 21.62 0.78 -13.09
C ILE A 196 20.68 0.17 -12.05
N VAL A 197 21.07 0.21 -10.78
CA VAL A 197 20.32 -0.34 -9.64
C VAL A 197 20.10 0.72 -8.57
N LYS A 198 19.13 0.50 -7.68
CA LYS A 198 18.87 1.39 -6.54
C LYS A 198 19.57 0.90 -5.27
N VAL A 199 20.50 1.74 -4.83
CA VAL A 199 21.38 1.83 -3.66
C VAL A 199 20.83 2.45 -2.36
N GLY A 200 20.23 1.77 -1.40
CA GLY A 200 20.03 2.30 -0.05
C GLY A 200 21.32 2.90 0.55
N ALA A 201 21.23 4.12 1.06
CA ALA A 201 22.38 4.95 1.40
C ALA A 201 23.41 4.26 2.31
N GLU A 202 22.97 3.51 3.32
CA GLU A 202 23.86 2.85 4.29
C GLU A 202 24.73 1.73 3.72
N ARG A 203 24.40 1.26 2.52
CA ARG A 203 25.14 0.21 1.80
C ARG A 203 26.00 0.74 0.67
N LEU A 204 26.04 2.05 0.47
CA LEU A 204 26.99 2.61 -0.47
C LEU A 204 28.41 2.32 0.00
N THR A 205 29.14 1.57 -0.82
CA THR A 205 30.55 1.24 -0.63
C THR A 205 31.37 1.77 -1.80
N GLY A 206 32.69 1.58 -1.75
CA GLY A 206 33.56 1.87 -2.88
C GLY A 206 33.36 0.96 -4.10
N GLU A 207 32.42 0.01 -4.07
CA GLU A 207 32.13 -0.93 -5.19
C GLU A 207 31.11 -0.37 -6.19
N TYR A 208 30.45 0.73 -5.84
CA TYR A 208 29.46 1.39 -6.66
C TYR A 208 29.96 2.73 -7.20
N ASP A 209 29.50 3.08 -8.39
CA ASP A 209 29.53 4.44 -8.89
C ASP A 209 28.13 5.04 -8.85
N LEU A 210 28.02 6.27 -8.40
CA LEU A 210 26.77 7.03 -8.41
C LEU A 210 26.39 7.44 -9.83
N VAL A 211 25.11 7.36 -10.15
CA VAL A 211 24.57 7.69 -11.47
C VAL A 211 24.26 9.17 -11.55
N VAL A 212 24.90 9.85 -12.49
CA VAL A 212 24.67 11.25 -12.83
C VAL A 212 24.33 11.33 -14.32
N PRO A 213 23.15 11.78 -14.75
CA PRO A 213 22.84 11.87 -16.19
C PRO A 213 23.75 12.86 -16.91
N LYS A 214 24.11 12.55 -18.17
CA LYS A 214 24.96 13.42 -19.01
C LYS A 214 24.23 14.64 -19.54
N ARG A 215 22.89 14.56 -19.65
CA ARG A 215 22.04 15.62 -20.20
C ARG A 215 21.07 16.09 -19.14
N VAL A 216 20.84 17.39 -19.12
CA VAL A 216 19.92 18.08 -18.22
C VAL A 216 19.20 19.17 -19.00
N PRO A 217 17.92 19.45 -18.72
CA PRO A 217 17.20 20.52 -19.38
C PRO A 217 17.80 21.89 -19.01
N GLY A 218 17.91 22.81 -19.97
CA GLY A 218 18.33 24.20 -19.70
C GLY A 218 19.84 24.51 -19.78
N GLY A 219 20.68 23.58 -20.24
CA GLY A 219 22.09 23.87 -20.51
C GLY A 219 22.99 23.92 -19.27
N MET A 220 22.58 23.33 -18.13
CA MET A 220 23.51 22.96 -17.08
C MET A 220 24.51 21.93 -17.65
N GLU A 221 25.69 22.37 -18.09
CA GLU A 221 26.82 21.46 -18.31
C GLU A 221 27.22 20.88 -16.94
N LEU A 222 26.80 19.65 -16.64
CA LEU A 222 27.24 18.92 -15.46
C LEU A 222 28.69 18.45 -15.62
N ASP A 223 29.63 19.40 -15.61
CA ASP A 223 30.83 19.19 -14.81
C ASP A 223 30.59 19.92 -13.48
N PRO A 224 30.45 19.20 -12.34
CA PRO A 224 30.24 19.83 -11.04
C PRO A 224 31.42 20.66 -10.52
N ALA A 225 32.48 20.90 -11.31
CA ALA A 225 33.48 21.91 -10.98
C ALA A 225 33.97 22.82 -12.14
N THR A 226 34.17 22.37 -13.40
CA THR A 226 35.07 23.09 -14.35
C THR A 226 34.90 22.90 -15.89
N GLY A 227 33.92 22.15 -16.41
CA GLY A 227 33.87 21.65 -17.79
C GLY A 227 34.94 20.59 -18.20
N ARG A 228 35.63 19.94 -17.26
CA ARG A 228 36.72 18.98 -17.48
C ARG A 228 36.39 17.57 -16.98
N ARG A 229 36.66 16.58 -17.84
CA ARG A 229 36.65 15.15 -17.47
C ARG A 229 37.61 14.89 -16.30
N HIS A 230 37.05 14.48 -15.17
CA HIS A 230 37.88 13.96 -14.07
C HIS A 230 38.34 12.55 -14.41
N SER A 231 39.64 12.28 -14.25
CA SER A 231 40.28 11.01 -14.65
C SER A 231 39.67 9.76 -14.01
N ARG A 232 38.91 9.91 -12.91
CA ARG A 232 38.28 8.82 -12.17
C ARG A 232 36.84 8.53 -12.56
N TRP A 233 36.21 9.42 -13.32
CA TRP A 233 34.81 9.25 -13.73
C TRP A 233 34.74 8.32 -14.94
N ARG A 234 33.72 7.47 -14.94
CA ARG A 234 33.41 6.58 -16.07
C ARG A 234 32.21 7.10 -16.83
N GLU A 235 32.11 6.69 -18.08
CA GLU A 235 31.01 7.04 -18.95
C GLU A 235 30.24 5.78 -19.34
N ALA A 236 28.93 5.83 -19.17
CA ALA A 236 27.98 4.87 -19.72
C ALA A 236 27.07 5.57 -20.74
N GLU A 237 26.22 4.81 -21.42
CA GLU A 237 25.21 5.38 -22.31
C GLU A 237 24.25 6.25 -21.50
N GLY A 238 24.25 7.56 -21.76
CA GLY A 238 23.39 8.52 -21.06
C GLY A 238 23.85 8.99 -19.67
N TYR A 239 24.86 8.36 -19.04
CA TYR A 239 25.27 8.67 -17.66
C TYR A 239 26.79 8.87 -17.49
N PHE A 240 27.16 9.76 -16.57
CA PHE A 240 28.42 9.72 -15.85
C PHE A 240 28.28 8.81 -14.63
N LEU A 241 29.30 7.99 -14.41
CA LEU A 241 29.44 7.09 -13.28
C LEU A 241 30.52 7.67 -12.36
N VAL A 242 30.07 8.23 -11.24
CA VAL A 242 30.90 9.00 -10.30
C VAL A 242 31.25 8.11 -9.10
N PRO A 243 32.53 7.81 -8.85
CA PRO A 243 32.90 6.93 -7.74
C PRO A 243 32.56 7.55 -6.38
N VAL A 244 32.12 6.70 -5.44
CA VAL A 244 31.99 7.08 -4.04
C VAL A 244 33.39 7.31 -3.44
N HIS A 245 33.62 8.50 -2.89
CA HIS A 245 34.88 8.85 -2.22
C HIS A 245 34.88 8.44 -0.74
N LYS A 246 33.76 8.71 -0.04
CA LYS A 246 33.62 8.44 1.39
C LYS A 246 32.15 8.20 1.74
N VAL A 247 31.89 7.30 2.68
CA VAL A 247 30.57 7.10 3.31
C VAL A 247 30.75 7.13 4.81
N GLU A 248 29.95 7.94 5.50
CA GLU A 248 30.06 8.17 6.94
C GLU A 248 28.68 8.14 7.60
N ARG A 249 28.60 7.69 8.85
CA ARG A 249 27.42 7.86 9.69
C ARG A 249 27.54 9.18 10.44
N VAL A 250 26.48 9.99 10.42
CA VAL A 250 26.41 11.28 11.09
C VAL A 250 25.19 11.27 12.00
N PRO A 251 25.37 11.28 13.34
CA PRO A 251 24.25 11.37 14.27
C PRO A 251 23.38 12.59 13.95
N TYR A 252 22.08 12.39 13.91
CA TYR A 252 21.13 13.42 13.54
C TYR A 252 19.85 13.29 14.35
N ASP A 253 19.34 14.44 14.76
CA ASP A 253 18.03 14.57 15.36
C ASP A 253 17.38 15.83 14.81
N GLY A 254 16.42 15.67 13.92
CA GLY A 254 15.91 16.81 13.17
C GLY A 254 14.91 16.45 12.08
N ALA A 255 14.53 17.46 11.30
CA ALA A 255 13.60 17.25 10.19
C ALA A 255 14.30 16.56 9.01
N VAL A 256 13.61 15.66 8.34
CA VAL A 256 14.01 15.07 7.06
C VAL A 256 12.89 15.23 6.04
N PHE A 257 13.26 15.25 4.77
CA PHE A 257 12.41 15.68 3.67
C PHE A 257 12.41 14.66 2.52
N ASN A 258 11.37 14.64 1.70
CA ASN A 258 11.38 13.88 0.45
C ASN A 258 10.47 14.57 -0.58
N LEU A 259 10.61 14.22 -1.85
CA LEU A 259 9.76 14.74 -2.92
C LEU A 259 8.94 13.61 -3.57
N GLU A 260 7.75 13.97 -3.99
CA GLU A 260 6.95 13.19 -4.92
C GLU A 260 7.10 13.81 -6.31
N VAL A 261 7.59 13.00 -7.23
CA VAL A 261 7.93 13.41 -8.58
C VAL A 261 7.17 12.52 -9.55
N ASP A 262 6.48 13.15 -10.48
CA ASP A 262 5.70 12.50 -11.53
C ASP A 262 6.61 11.99 -12.65
N ASP A 263 7.39 10.97 -12.32
CA ASP A 263 8.37 10.32 -13.18
C ASP A 263 8.16 8.79 -13.12
N PRO A 264 8.15 8.05 -14.25
CA PRO A 264 7.94 6.61 -14.26
C PRO A 264 8.97 5.80 -13.43
N ASP A 265 10.20 6.30 -13.31
CA ASP A 265 11.25 5.68 -12.49
C ASP A 265 11.22 6.15 -11.03
N HIS A 266 10.29 7.07 -10.72
CA HIS A 266 10.13 7.67 -9.42
C HIS A 266 11.43 8.32 -8.96
N SER A 267 12.05 9.13 -9.83
CA SER A 267 13.42 9.60 -9.64
C SER A 267 13.58 11.11 -9.72
N TYR A 268 14.59 11.62 -9.02
CA TYR A 268 15.09 12.99 -9.19
C TYR A 268 16.58 13.09 -8.87
N LEU A 269 17.21 14.24 -9.11
CA LEU A 269 18.63 14.46 -8.78
C LEU A 269 18.80 15.22 -7.47
N ALA A 270 19.61 14.66 -6.58
CA ALA A 270 20.07 15.30 -5.36
C ALA A 270 21.59 15.38 -5.37
N PRO A 271 22.18 16.58 -5.35
CA PRO A 271 21.93 17.59 -6.38
C PRO A 271 22.14 17.06 -7.80
N PHE A 272 23.09 16.14 -7.99
CA PHE A 272 23.44 15.61 -9.32
C PHE A 272 23.28 14.11 -9.41
N VAL A 273 23.16 13.45 -8.27
CA VAL A 273 23.04 12.00 -8.17
C VAL A 273 21.57 11.64 -8.24
N ALA A 274 21.23 10.70 -9.11
CA ALA A 274 19.87 10.19 -9.20
C ALA A 274 19.48 9.43 -7.92
N VAL A 275 18.29 9.69 -7.40
CA VAL A 275 17.72 9.14 -6.16
C VAL A 275 16.24 8.74 -6.36
N GLY A 276 15.69 7.82 -5.55
CA GLY A 276 14.35 7.22 -5.71
C GLY A 276 13.21 7.77 -4.85
N ASN A 277 11.94 7.47 -5.22
CA ASN A 277 10.66 7.79 -4.52
C ASN A 277 9.65 6.57 -4.48
N CYS A 278 8.41 6.68 -3.97
CA CYS A 278 7.50 5.56 -3.55
C CYS A 278 6.32 5.19 -4.52
N GLN A 279 5.90 3.89 -4.61
CA GLN A 279 5.06 3.31 -5.72
C GLN A 279 3.58 2.88 -5.48
N ASN A 280 3.03 2.76 -4.26
CA ASN A 280 1.56 2.60 -4.03
C ASN A 280 1.05 3.62 -3.01
N PHE A 281 1.81 4.70 -2.97
CA PHE A 281 1.69 5.82 -2.05
C PHE A 281 0.38 6.58 -2.31
N ASP A 282 -0.12 6.58 -3.55
CA ASP A 282 -1.21 7.39 -4.07
C ASP A 282 -2.55 7.21 -3.34
N LEU A 283 -2.95 5.96 -3.10
CA LEU A 283 -4.16 5.70 -2.30
C LEU A 283 -3.82 5.58 -0.82
N SER A 284 -2.75 4.88 -0.45
CA SER A 284 -2.50 4.49 0.95
C SER A 284 -1.75 5.54 1.81
N GLN A 285 -1.10 6.54 1.20
CA GLN A 285 -0.24 7.52 1.88
C GLN A 285 -0.25 8.96 1.26
N LYS A 286 -0.93 9.21 0.13
CA LYS A 286 -1.14 10.56 -0.46
C LYS A 286 -2.49 11.17 -0.11
N GLY A 287 -3.47 10.36 0.30
CA GLY A 287 -4.83 10.83 0.53
C GLY A 287 -5.49 11.38 -0.73
N GLU A 288 -5.27 10.73 -1.88
CA GLU A 288 -6.03 11.09 -3.08
C GLU A 288 -7.48 10.64 -2.92
N GLY A 289 -8.42 11.46 -3.38
CA GLY A 289 -9.83 11.18 -3.22
C GLY A 289 -10.60 12.37 -2.68
N LEU A 290 -11.90 12.15 -2.52
CA LEU A 290 -12.80 13.15 -1.98
C LEU A 290 -13.24 12.75 -0.58
N GLU A 291 -13.25 13.72 0.32
CA GLU A 291 -13.85 13.51 1.63
C GLU A 291 -15.36 13.41 1.40
N VAL A 292 -15.95 12.28 1.83
CA VAL A 292 -17.35 11.98 1.53
C VAL A 292 -18.19 11.96 2.79
N ALA A 293 -19.28 12.73 2.75
CA ALA A 293 -20.36 12.62 3.71
C ALA A 293 -21.07 11.25 3.59
N PRO A 294 -21.75 10.77 4.65
CA PRO A 294 -22.42 9.47 4.66
C PRO A 294 -23.40 9.27 3.49
N GLU A 295 -24.17 10.29 3.13
CA GLU A 295 -25.14 10.27 2.04
C GLU A 295 -24.46 10.07 0.69
N ARG A 296 -23.27 10.67 0.51
CA ARG A 296 -22.50 10.54 -0.72
C ARG A 296 -21.89 9.14 -0.82
N LEU A 297 -21.35 8.62 0.28
CA LEU A 297 -20.84 7.24 0.32
C LEU A 297 -21.97 6.23 0.03
N ALA A 298 -23.16 6.43 0.59
CA ALA A 298 -24.35 5.65 0.25
C ALA A 298 -24.73 5.74 -1.24
N GLY A 299 -24.69 6.97 -1.80
CA GLY A 299 -24.91 7.19 -3.23
C GLY A 299 -23.95 6.40 -4.13
N MET A 300 -22.67 6.31 -3.76
CA MET A 300 -21.69 5.49 -4.48
C MET A 300 -22.07 4.00 -4.48
N MET A 301 -22.58 3.47 -3.35
CA MET A 301 -23.06 2.09 -3.28
C MET A 301 -24.24 1.86 -4.24
N LEU A 302 -25.20 2.78 -4.25
CA LEU A 302 -26.39 2.71 -5.11
C LEU A 302 -26.04 2.86 -6.60
N GLU A 303 -25.07 3.71 -6.94
CA GLU A 303 -24.55 3.84 -8.30
C GLU A 303 -23.91 2.54 -8.81
N LEU A 304 -23.09 1.88 -7.98
CA LEU A 304 -22.48 0.59 -8.31
C LEU A 304 -23.53 -0.50 -8.49
N GLN A 305 -24.56 -0.49 -7.64
CA GLN A 305 -25.72 -1.36 -7.79
C GLN A 305 -26.49 -1.09 -9.09
N ALA A 306 -26.75 0.17 -9.44
CA ALA A 306 -27.44 0.54 -10.66
C ALA A 306 -26.64 0.14 -11.93
N ARG A 307 -25.31 0.11 -11.83
CA ARG A 307 -24.42 -0.43 -12.87
C ARG A 307 -24.43 -1.97 -12.95
N GLY A 308 -25.15 -2.63 -12.04
CA GLY A 308 -25.35 -4.07 -12.02
C GLY A 308 -24.20 -4.87 -11.39
N CYS A 309 -23.34 -4.24 -10.58
CA CYS A 309 -22.26 -4.95 -9.89
C CYS A 309 -22.83 -6.08 -9.00
N HIS A 310 -22.02 -7.10 -8.73
CA HIS A 310 -22.49 -8.28 -7.97
C HIS A 310 -22.48 -8.09 -6.45
N ASN A 311 -21.72 -7.11 -5.96
CA ASN A 311 -21.53 -6.78 -4.55
C ASN A 311 -21.09 -5.32 -4.42
N ILE A 312 -21.11 -4.83 -3.18
CA ILE A 312 -20.37 -3.63 -2.77
C ILE A 312 -19.14 -4.08 -2.00
N ASN A 313 -17.96 -3.77 -2.53
CA ASN A 313 -16.68 -4.18 -1.98
C ASN A 313 -15.90 -2.99 -1.44
N PHE A 314 -15.77 -2.95 -0.12
CA PHE A 314 -15.00 -1.95 0.59
C PHE A 314 -13.55 -2.39 0.70
N VAL A 315 -12.62 -1.63 0.11
CA VAL A 315 -11.19 -1.95 0.11
C VAL A 315 -10.44 -1.02 1.05
N THR A 316 -9.66 -1.60 1.96
CA THR A 316 -9.01 -0.92 3.10
C THR A 316 -10.02 -0.21 4.03
N PRO A 317 -11.11 -0.88 4.47
CA PRO A 317 -12.13 -0.26 5.32
C PRO A 317 -11.73 -0.14 6.81
N GLU A 318 -10.61 -0.73 7.23
CA GLU A 318 -10.31 -1.02 8.65
C GLU A 318 -10.25 0.25 9.49
N HIS A 319 -9.87 1.37 8.89
CA HIS A 319 -9.77 2.67 9.55
C HIS A 319 -10.99 3.57 9.34
N VAL A 320 -12.02 3.13 8.61
CA VAL A 320 -13.23 3.91 8.29
C VAL A 320 -14.55 3.20 8.60
N VAL A 321 -14.52 2.14 9.42
CA VAL A 321 -15.73 1.42 9.86
C VAL A 321 -16.85 2.33 10.39
N PRO A 322 -16.60 3.31 11.28
CA PRO A 322 -17.65 4.22 11.74
C PRO A 322 -18.36 4.98 10.61
N GLN A 323 -17.61 5.41 9.60
CA GLN A 323 -18.15 6.14 8.45
C GLN A 323 -18.95 5.23 7.52
N ILE A 324 -18.53 3.98 7.35
CA ILE A 324 -19.30 2.97 6.60
C ILE A 324 -20.64 2.72 7.30
N LEU A 325 -20.63 2.49 8.61
CA LEU A 325 -21.84 2.27 9.41
C LEU A 325 -22.81 3.44 9.32
N GLU A 326 -22.29 4.67 9.35
CA GLU A 326 -23.10 5.89 9.22
C GLU A 326 -23.73 6.02 7.82
N ALA A 327 -23.07 5.55 6.76
CA ALA A 327 -23.59 5.60 5.40
C ALA A 327 -24.64 4.53 5.09
N LEU A 328 -24.56 3.36 5.73
CA LEU A 328 -25.43 2.22 5.39
C LEU A 328 -26.93 2.49 5.54
N PRO A 329 -27.44 3.17 6.58
CA PRO A 329 -28.87 3.49 6.70
C PRO A 329 -29.41 4.28 5.50
N TRP A 330 -28.61 5.21 4.97
CA TRP A 330 -28.95 5.97 3.76
C TRP A 330 -29.01 5.05 2.54
N ALA A 331 -28.04 4.15 2.38
CA ALA A 331 -28.00 3.22 1.26
C ALA A 331 -29.18 2.23 1.31
N ILE A 332 -29.51 1.70 2.49
CA ILE A 332 -30.64 0.79 2.71
C ILE A 332 -31.96 1.46 2.35
N ARG A 333 -32.19 2.68 2.85
CA ARG A 333 -33.39 3.47 2.50
C ARG A 333 -33.46 3.80 1.01
N GLY A 334 -32.31 3.96 0.37
CA GLY A 334 -32.19 4.11 -1.08
C GLY A 334 -32.35 2.81 -1.89
N GLY A 335 -32.62 1.68 -1.24
CA GLY A 335 -32.88 0.39 -1.89
C GLY A 335 -31.63 -0.44 -2.20
N LEU A 336 -30.54 -0.27 -1.44
CA LEU A 336 -29.39 -1.16 -1.51
C LEU A 336 -29.81 -2.59 -1.13
N ARG A 337 -29.44 -3.55 -1.98
CA ARG A 337 -29.78 -4.98 -1.86
C ARG A 337 -28.65 -5.89 -2.34
N LEU A 338 -27.47 -5.34 -2.61
CA LEU A 338 -26.28 -6.12 -2.94
C LEU A 338 -25.57 -6.58 -1.68
N PRO A 339 -24.90 -7.75 -1.71
CA PRO A 339 -24.08 -8.21 -0.59
C PRO A 339 -22.86 -7.29 -0.38
N ILE A 340 -22.42 -7.18 0.87
CA ILE A 340 -21.24 -6.40 1.27
C ILE A 340 -20.01 -7.31 1.39
N VAL A 341 -18.94 -6.92 0.70
CA VAL A 341 -17.61 -7.50 0.78
C VAL A 341 -16.70 -6.55 1.56
N TYR A 342 -15.98 -7.09 2.54
CA TYR A 342 -15.04 -6.35 3.38
C TYR A 342 -13.61 -6.84 3.09
N ASN A 343 -12.90 -6.10 2.21
CA ASN A 343 -11.57 -6.44 1.73
C ASN A 343 -10.50 -5.67 2.53
N THR A 344 -9.80 -6.40 3.39
CA THR A 344 -8.97 -5.84 4.47
C THR A 344 -7.56 -6.43 4.50
N SER A 345 -6.62 -5.66 5.03
CA SER A 345 -5.27 -6.10 5.43
C SER A 345 -5.24 -7.06 6.62
N ALA A 346 -6.40 -7.33 7.24
CA ALA A 346 -6.59 -8.07 8.50
C ALA A 346 -6.04 -7.37 9.74
N TYR A 347 -5.63 -6.10 9.65
CA TYR A 347 -5.20 -5.30 10.81
C TYR A 347 -6.38 -4.47 11.35
N ASP A 348 -7.46 -5.17 11.68
CA ASP A 348 -8.72 -4.63 12.20
C ASP A 348 -8.79 -4.72 13.73
N SER A 349 -9.49 -3.78 14.39
CA SER A 349 -9.79 -3.96 15.81
C SER A 349 -11.00 -4.88 15.98
N LEU A 350 -10.99 -5.68 17.05
CA LEU A 350 -12.14 -6.55 17.37
C LEU A 350 -13.41 -5.74 17.68
N GLU A 351 -13.26 -4.51 18.16
CA GLU A 351 -14.39 -3.60 18.39
C GLU A 351 -15.05 -3.21 17.06
N SER A 352 -14.26 -2.82 16.06
CA SER A 352 -14.75 -2.54 14.71
C SER A 352 -15.47 -3.73 14.09
N LEU A 353 -14.88 -4.94 14.21
CA LEU A 353 -15.52 -6.16 13.70
C LEU A 353 -16.83 -6.47 14.41
N ARG A 354 -16.96 -6.21 15.72
CA ARG A 354 -18.22 -6.41 16.45
C ARG A 354 -19.34 -5.52 15.91
N TRP A 355 -19.05 -4.27 15.56
CA TRP A 355 -20.07 -3.43 14.93
C TRP A 355 -20.50 -3.96 13.56
N MET A 356 -19.58 -4.58 12.82
CA MET A 356 -19.83 -5.17 11.50
C MET A 356 -20.51 -6.55 11.53
N ASP A 357 -20.70 -7.16 12.71
CA ASP A 357 -21.35 -8.48 12.85
C ASP A 357 -22.80 -8.47 12.37
N GLY A 358 -23.12 -9.30 11.39
CA GLY A 358 -24.43 -9.29 10.73
C GLY A 358 -24.63 -8.18 9.71
N ILE A 359 -23.59 -7.41 9.36
CA ILE A 359 -23.62 -6.42 8.27
C ILE A 359 -22.85 -6.94 7.06
N VAL A 360 -21.64 -7.45 7.29
CA VAL A 360 -20.78 -7.99 6.22
C VAL A 360 -21.27 -9.38 5.81
N ASP A 361 -21.41 -9.59 4.51
CA ASP A 361 -21.71 -10.90 3.96
C ASP A 361 -20.44 -11.71 3.74
N ILE A 362 -19.41 -11.07 3.17
CA ILE A 362 -18.16 -11.73 2.76
C ILE A 362 -16.97 -10.96 3.33
N TYR A 363 -16.15 -11.64 4.13
CA TYR A 363 -14.87 -11.10 4.57
C TYR A 363 -13.76 -11.59 3.63
N MET A 364 -12.88 -10.66 3.26
CA MET A 364 -11.70 -10.95 2.45
C MET A 364 -10.43 -10.38 3.09
N PRO A 365 -9.92 -11.01 4.17
CA PRO A 365 -8.68 -10.59 4.81
C PRO A 365 -7.45 -11.09 4.08
N ASP A 366 -6.46 -10.21 3.97
CA ASP A 366 -5.10 -10.55 3.57
C ASP A 366 -4.27 -10.96 4.80
N PHE A 367 -3.94 -12.24 4.94
CA PHE A 367 -2.98 -12.68 5.94
C PHE A 367 -1.55 -12.63 5.36
N LYS A 368 -0.84 -11.54 5.65
CA LYS A 368 0.43 -11.18 5.00
C LYS A 368 1.63 -11.94 5.54
N VAL A 369 1.82 -11.95 6.87
CA VAL A 369 3.02 -12.47 7.56
C VAL A 369 2.66 -13.00 8.95
N TRP A 370 3.40 -13.99 9.42
CA TRP A 370 3.24 -14.69 10.69
C TRP A 370 4.19 -14.22 11.78
N ASP A 371 5.45 -13.94 11.45
CA ASP A 371 6.46 -13.57 12.46
C ASP A 371 6.39 -12.08 12.81
N GLY A 372 6.44 -11.76 14.11
CA GLY A 372 6.33 -10.39 14.60
C GLY A 372 7.52 -9.49 14.20
N ALA A 373 8.73 -10.05 14.06
CA ALA A 373 9.89 -9.31 13.58
C ALA A 373 9.80 -9.06 12.07
N VAL A 374 9.33 -10.04 11.29
CA VAL A 374 8.98 -9.90 9.87
C VAL A 374 7.89 -8.82 9.71
N ALA A 375 6.82 -8.85 10.50
CA ALA A 375 5.76 -7.86 10.48
C ALA A 375 6.25 -6.46 10.87
N LYS A 376 7.10 -6.34 11.89
CA LYS A 376 7.78 -5.09 12.22
C LYS A 376 8.62 -4.58 11.05
N ARG A 377 9.35 -5.46 10.39
CA ARG A 377 10.28 -5.14 9.29
C ARG A 377 9.53 -4.59 8.08
N TYR A 378 8.48 -5.29 7.63
CA TYR A 378 7.76 -4.97 6.38
C TYR A 378 6.53 -4.08 6.57
N LEU A 379 5.79 -4.20 7.68
CA LEU A 379 4.49 -3.52 7.90
C LEU A 379 4.55 -2.40 8.96
N LYS A 380 5.66 -2.30 9.70
CA LYS A 380 5.83 -1.40 10.87
C LYS A 380 4.74 -1.63 11.94
N ALA A 381 4.31 -2.88 12.07
CA ALA A 381 3.30 -3.35 13.02
C ALA A 381 3.77 -4.71 13.58
N PRO A 382 4.62 -4.73 14.64
CA PRO A 382 5.13 -5.98 15.21
C PRO A 382 4.03 -6.93 15.72
N ASP A 383 2.91 -6.35 16.12
CA ASP A 383 1.70 -6.99 16.64
C ASP A 383 0.73 -7.46 15.54
N TYR A 384 1.03 -7.19 14.27
CA TYR A 384 0.17 -7.56 13.15
C TYR A 384 -0.22 -9.04 13.13
N PRO A 385 0.68 -10.03 13.35
CA PRO A 385 0.27 -11.42 13.27
C PRO A 385 -0.78 -11.80 14.32
N ASP A 386 -0.65 -11.26 15.54
CA ASP A 386 -1.60 -11.51 16.62
C ASP A 386 -2.95 -10.86 16.31
N ALA A 387 -2.92 -9.60 15.85
CA ALA A 387 -4.10 -8.87 15.43
C ALA A 387 -4.82 -9.55 14.25
N ALA A 388 -4.08 -9.98 13.23
CA ALA A 388 -4.62 -10.66 12.06
C ALA A 388 -5.28 -11.99 12.41
N ARG A 389 -4.66 -12.81 13.27
CA ARG A 389 -5.29 -14.07 13.72
C ARG A 389 -6.57 -13.83 14.49
N ALA A 390 -6.56 -12.86 15.42
CA ALA A 390 -7.75 -12.51 16.18
C ALA A 390 -8.88 -11.97 15.28
N ALA A 391 -8.53 -11.09 14.32
CA ALA A 391 -9.46 -10.52 13.36
C ALA A 391 -10.06 -11.60 12.45
N ILE A 392 -9.24 -12.48 11.89
CA ILE A 392 -9.68 -13.56 10.99
C ILE A 392 -10.57 -14.56 11.72
N LEU A 393 -10.26 -14.92 12.97
CA LEU A 393 -11.13 -15.77 13.79
C LEU A 393 -12.50 -15.13 14.02
N GLU A 394 -12.52 -13.84 14.35
CA GLU A 394 -13.77 -13.11 14.54
C GLU A 394 -14.57 -13.00 13.23
N MET A 395 -13.92 -12.69 12.11
CA MET A 395 -14.55 -12.71 10.78
C MET A 395 -15.15 -14.08 10.48
N HIS A 396 -14.39 -15.17 10.68
CA HIS A 396 -14.89 -16.54 10.48
C HIS A 396 -16.11 -16.84 11.36
N ARG A 397 -16.10 -16.44 12.63
CA ARG A 397 -17.22 -16.62 13.55
C ARG A 397 -18.51 -15.98 13.03
N GLN A 398 -18.41 -14.81 12.39
CA GLN A 398 -19.56 -14.05 11.90
C GLN A 398 -20.18 -14.65 10.62
N VAL A 399 -19.35 -15.10 9.68
CA VAL A 399 -19.82 -15.48 8.32
C VAL A 399 -19.62 -16.95 7.96
N GLY A 400 -18.77 -17.67 8.69
CA GLY A 400 -18.45 -19.08 8.44
C GLY A 400 -17.65 -19.33 7.15
N PRO A 401 -17.58 -20.59 6.69
CA PRO A 401 -16.95 -20.96 5.42
C PRO A 401 -17.62 -20.29 4.21
N LEU A 402 -16.84 -19.97 3.18
CA LEU A 402 -17.35 -19.33 1.95
C LEU A 402 -18.42 -20.19 1.26
N GLN A 403 -19.60 -19.61 1.06
CA GLN A 403 -20.72 -20.16 0.31
C GLN A 403 -20.88 -19.41 -1.01
N MET A 404 -21.03 -20.16 -2.09
CA MET A 404 -21.23 -19.63 -3.43
C MET A 404 -22.61 -20.00 -3.94
N ASP A 405 -23.13 -19.25 -4.92
CA ASP A 405 -24.36 -19.63 -5.58
C ASP A 405 -24.18 -20.60 -6.75
N GLU A 406 -25.28 -21.02 -7.37
CA GLU A 406 -25.28 -21.89 -8.54
C GLU A 406 -24.58 -21.27 -9.77
N HIS A 407 -24.25 -19.97 -9.73
CA HIS A 407 -23.49 -19.26 -10.77
C HIS A 407 -22.01 -19.07 -10.39
N GLY A 408 -21.59 -19.57 -9.22
CA GLY A 408 -20.23 -19.44 -8.70
C GLY A 408 -19.93 -18.08 -8.06
N LEU A 409 -20.94 -17.23 -7.82
CA LEU A 409 -20.75 -15.98 -7.10
C LEU A 409 -20.70 -16.23 -5.60
N ALA A 410 -19.73 -15.65 -4.90
CA ALA A 410 -19.68 -15.65 -3.45
C ALA A 410 -20.88 -14.89 -2.88
N ARG A 411 -21.51 -15.47 -1.85
CA ARG A 411 -22.73 -14.92 -1.26
C ARG A 411 -22.60 -14.67 0.23
N ARG A 412 -21.88 -15.51 0.95
CA ARG A 412 -21.56 -15.32 2.37
C ARG A 412 -20.32 -16.12 2.74
N GLY A 413 -19.50 -15.62 3.65
CA GLY A 413 -18.44 -16.40 4.28
C GLY A 413 -17.05 -15.80 4.11
N LEU A 414 -16.05 -16.53 4.59
CA LEU A 414 -14.67 -16.07 4.66
C LEU A 414 -13.84 -16.55 3.46
N LEU A 415 -13.20 -15.61 2.77
CA LEU A 415 -12.19 -15.83 1.72
C LEU A 415 -10.85 -15.25 2.20
N VAL A 416 -9.91 -16.09 2.64
CA VAL A 416 -8.60 -15.60 3.10
C VAL A 416 -7.63 -15.48 1.92
N ARG A 417 -6.97 -14.33 1.77
CA ARG A 417 -5.88 -14.17 0.80
C ARG A 417 -4.53 -14.27 1.49
N HIS A 418 -3.62 -15.03 0.91
CA HIS A 418 -2.23 -15.10 1.35
C HIS A 418 -1.31 -14.81 0.17
N MET A 419 -0.66 -13.65 0.20
CA MET A 419 0.37 -13.30 -0.77
C MET A 419 1.67 -14.02 -0.42
N VAL A 420 2.11 -14.91 -1.30
CA VAL A 420 3.36 -15.64 -1.09
C VAL A 420 4.53 -14.70 -1.36
N MET A 421 5.36 -14.50 -0.35
CA MET A 421 6.54 -13.63 -0.40
C MET A 421 7.78 -14.44 -0.78
N PRO A 422 8.66 -13.93 -1.68
CA PRO A 422 9.86 -14.65 -2.09
C PRO A 422 10.78 -14.94 -0.90
N GLY A 423 11.29 -16.17 -0.81
CA GLY A 423 12.17 -16.58 0.28
C GLY A 423 11.49 -16.77 1.65
N MET A 424 10.15 -16.69 1.72
CA MET A 424 9.39 -16.70 2.98
C MET A 424 8.37 -17.84 3.08
N LEU A 425 8.68 -19.01 2.50
CA LEU A 425 7.77 -20.16 2.54
C LEU A 425 7.46 -20.67 3.96
N GLU A 426 8.31 -20.36 4.94
CA GLU A 426 8.01 -20.65 6.34
C GLU A 426 6.84 -19.80 6.88
N GLU A 427 6.73 -18.54 6.46
CA GLU A 427 5.57 -17.70 6.78
C GLU A 427 4.30 -18.34 6.20
N THR A 428 4.35 -18.75 4.93
CA THR A 428 3.27 -19.48 4.26
C THR A 428 2.90 -20.76 4.99
N ARG A 429 3.88 -21.61 5.33
CA ARG A 429 3.68 -22.89 6.03
C ARG A 429 2.91 -22.68 7.33
N ARG A 430 3.30 -21.70 8.13
CA ARG A 430 2.65 -21.38 9.40
C ARG A 430 1.24 -20.84 9.23
N ILE A 431 1.05 -19.93 8.27
CA ILE A 431 -0.26 -19.36 7.96
C ILE A 431 -1.23 -20.45 7.50
N VAL A 432 -0.88 -21.26 6.52
CA VAL A 432 -1.80 -22.27 5.96
C VAL A 432 -2.10 -23.40 6.95
N ARG A 433 -1.12 -23.76 7.79
CA ARG A 433 -1.33 -24.71 8.89
C ARG A 433 -2.33 -24.18 9.91
N TRP A 434 -2.13 -22.94 10.36
CA TRP A 434 -3.04 -22.30 11.30
C TRP A 434 -4.46 -22.15 10.74
N LEU A 435 -4.60 -21.77 9.45
CA LEU A 435 -5.91 -21.71 8.79
C LEU A 435 -6.61 -23.07 8.80
N ALA A 436 -5.89 -24.16 8.50
CA ALA A 436 -6.46 -25.50 8.49
C ALA A 436 -6.84 -26.00 9.90
N GLU A 437 -6.00 -25.72 10.91
CA GLU A 437 -6.18 -26.17 12.29
C GLU A 437 -7.30 -25.39 13.01
N GLU A 438 -7.35 -24.05 12.85
CA GLU A 438 -8.26 -23.19 13.61
C GLU A 438 -9.57 -22.87 12.88
N LEU A 439 -9.54 -22.71 11.55
CA LEU A 439 -10.75 -22.41 10.76
C LEU A 439 -11.31 -23.64 10.04
N GLY A 440 -10.49 -24.69 9.92
CA GLY A 440 -10.87 -25.96 9.34
C GLY A 440 -10.44 -26.14 7.87
N PRO A 441 -10.47 -27.40 7.38
CA PRO A 441 -9.96 -27.77 6.05
C PRO A 441 -10.75 -27.20 4.88
N ASP A 442 -11.98 -26.74 5.11
CA ASP A 442 -12.87 -26.18 4.10
C ASP A 442 -12.81 -24.64 4.03
N THR A 443 -11.83 -24.03 4.69
CA THR A 443 -11.51 -22.60 4.55
C THR A 443 -11.13 -22.31 3.10
N TYR A 444 -11.79 -21.32 2.49
CA TYR A 444 -11.46 -20.90 1.13
C TYR A 444 -10.23 -19.98 1.18
N VAL A 445 -9.17 -20.35 0.48
CA VAL A 445 -7.89 -19.63 0.52
C VAL A 445 -7.41 -19.31 -0.89
N ASN A 446 -7.19 -18.03 -1.18
CA ASN A 446 -6.47 -17.59 -2.36
C ASN A 446 -4.97 -17.48 -2.05
N VAL A 447 -4.20 -18.46 -2.52
CA VAL A 447 -2.73 -18.42 -2.47
C VAL A 447 -2.24 -17.62 -3.68
N MET A 448 -1.74 -16.41 -3.45
CA MET A 448 -1.45 -15.46 -4.50
C MET A 448 0.04 -15.42 -4.85
N ALA A 449 0.34 -15.56 -6.15
CA ALA A 449 1.68 -15.38 -6.72
C ALA A 449 1.98 -13.94 -7.17
N GLN A 450 1.13 -12.98 -6.80
CA GLN A 450 1.07 -11.64 -7.38
C GLN A 450 2.12 -10.68 -6.83
N TYR A 451 3.00 -11.16 -5.94
CA TYR A 451 4.08 -10.35 -5.43
C TYR A 451 5.00 -9.88 -6.55
N TYR A 452 5.23 -8.57 -6.59
CA TYR A 452 6.32 -7.98 -7.34
C TYR A 452 7.04 -6.97 -6.44
N PRO A 453 8.37 -6.86 -6.55
CA PRO A 453 9.13 -5.83 -5.85
C PRO A 453 8.60 -4.46 -6.25
N ALA A 454 8.19 -3.69 -5.26
CA ALA A 454 7.66 -2.35 -5.45
C ALA A 454 7.85 -1.52 -4.18
N GLY A 455 7.72 -0.20 -4.34
CA GLY A 455 7.75 0.73 -3.23
C GLY A 455 9.08 0.68 -2.48
N ALA A 456 9.06 0.10 -1.26
CA ALA A 456 10.25 0.04 -0.40
C ALA A 456 11.18 -1.15 -0.66
N VAL A 457 10.91 -1.96 -1.68
CA VAL A 457 11.69 -3.16 -2.00
C VAL A 457 12.70 -2.89 -3.10
N SER A 458 13.98 -3.09 -2.81
CA SER A 458 15.11 -2.97 -3.73
C SER A 458 16.17 -4.02 -3.40
N ALA A 459 17.29 -4.08 -4.14
CA ALA A 459 18.36 -5.10 -4.01
C ALA A 459 19.12 -5.02 -2.67
N GLU A 460 18.49 -4.36 -1.72
CA GLU A 460 19.05 -3.38 -0.85
C GLU A 460 18.04 -3.24 0.30
N LYS A 461 16.95 -2.50 0.12
CA LYS A 461 15.90 -2.55 1.12
C LYS A 461 15.08 -3.79 0.86
N TYR A 462 15.28 -4.80 1.69
CA TYR A 462 14.68 -6.12 1.56
C TYR A 462 15.16 -6.94 0.33
N PRO A 463 16.47 -7.14 0.13
CA PRO A 463 17.02 -7.93 -0.98
C PRO A 463 16.42 -9.34 -1.06
N GLU A 464 16.08 -9.90 0.10
CA GLU A 464 15.43 -11.19 0.25
C GLU A 464 14.13 -11.30 -0.55
N ILE A 465 13.40 -10.19 -0.72
CA ILE A 465 12.15 -10.11 -1.47
C ILE A 465 12.27 -9.26 -2.75
N ASN A 466 13.44 -8.72 -3.11
CA ASN A 466 13.62 -7.95 -4.35
C ASN A 466 13.75 -8.82 -5.60
N ARG A 467 12.78 -9.68 -5.79
CA ARG A 467 12.60 -10.50 -6.98
C ARG A 467 11.15 -10.92 -7.06
N LYS A 468 10.70 -11.30 -8.24
CA LYS A 468 9.40 -11.95 -8.37
C LYS A 468 9.45 -13.33 -7.70
N LEU A 469 8.27 -13.80 -7.29
CA LEU A 469 8.10 -15.16 -6.81
C LEU A 469 8.46 -16.14 -7.93
N SER A 470 9.29 -17.14 -7.61
CA SER A 470 9.59 -18.21 -8.57
C SER A 470 8.39 -19.17 -8.70
N ARG A 471 8.28 -19.84 -9.84
CA ARG A 471 7.23 -20.85 -10.04
C ARG A 471 7.32 -21.98 -9.02
N SER A 472 8.53 -22.41 -8.69
CA SER A 472 8.76 -23.45 -7.67
C SER A 472 8.31 -23.02 -6.27
N GLU A 473 8.54 -21.76 -5.87
CA GLU A 473 8.03 -21.27 -4.58
C GLU A 473 6.52 -21.19 -4.55
N TYR A 474 5.89 -20.79 -5.66
CA TYR A 474 4.45 -20.81 -5.75
C TYR A 474 3.87 -22.23 -5.66
N ASP A 475 4.41 -23.17 -6.46
CA ASP A 475 3.96 -24.56 -6.45
C ASP A 475 4.19 -25.22 -5.07
N GLU A 476 5.29 -24.86 -4.40
CA GLU A 476 5.59 -25.23 -3.01
C GLU A 476 4.54 -24.67 -2.03
N ALA A 477 4.22 -23.38 -2.11
CA ALA A 477 3.21 -22.75 -1.26
C ALA A 477 1.83 -23.42 -1.42
N VAL A 478 1.43 -23.76 -2.65
CA VAL A 478 0.20 -24.51 -2.93
C VAL A 478 0.28 -25.92 -2.34
N ARG A 479 1.44 -26.59 -2.44
CA ARG A 479 1.63 -27.92 -1.85
C ARG A 479 1.53 -27.87 -0.32
N LEU A 480 2.16 -26.89 0.33
CA LEU A 480 2.07 -26.68 1.78
C LEU A 480 0.62 -26.46 2.23
N ALA A 481 -0.17 -25.71 1.47
CA ALA A 481 -1.59 -25.52 1.76
C ALA A 481 -2.37 -26.85 1.71
N ARG A 482 -2.11 -27.68 0.69
CA ARG A 482 -2.73 -29.02 0.56
C ARG A 482 -2.28 -29.99 1.64
N GLU A 483 -0.99 -30.01 1.98
CA GLU A 483 -0.40 -30.84 3.03
C GLU A 483 -0.94 -30.45 4.42
N ALA A 484 -1.18 -29.16 4.66
CA ALA A 484 -1.87 -28.68 5.86
C ALA A 484 -3.34 -29.12 5.93
N GLY A 485 -3.91 -29.62 4.83
CA GLY A 485 -5.27 -30.14 4.77
C GLY A 485 -6.30 -29.18 4.19
N LEU A 486 -5.90 -28.02 3.66
CA LEU A 486 -6.81 -27.08 2.99
C LEU A 486 -7.27 -27.65 1.65
N ARG A 487 -8.58 -27.71 1.45
CA ARG A 487 -9.21 -28.36 0.28
C ARG A 487 -9.72 -27.36 -0.75
N ARG A 488 -9.99 -26.11 -0.35
CA ARG A 488 -10.65 -25.09 -1.18
C ARG A 488 -9.67 -23.96 -1.50
N LEU A 489 -8.75 -24.24 -2.41
CA LEU A 489 -7.81 -23.23 -2.92
C LEU A 489 -8.42 -22.54 -4.14
N ASP A 490 -8.26 -21.22 -4.22
CA ASP A 490 -8.72 -20.44 -5.38
C ASP A 490 -7.97 -20.86 -6.64
N GLU A 491 -8.71 -21.09 -7.73
CA GLU A 491 -8.16 -21.41 -9.04
C GLU A 491 -8.60 -20.34 -10.04
N ARG A 492 -7.73 -19.37 -10.34
CA ARG A 492 -8.00 -18.41 -11.42
C ARG A 492 -8.11 -19.15 -12.75
N ARG A 493 -9.31 -19.18 -13.33
CA ARG A 493 -9.51 -19.77 -14.66
C ARG A 493 -8.91 -18.82 -15.70
N PRO A 494 -7.99 -19.28 -16.57
CA PRO A 494 -7.51 -18.44 -17.68
C PRO A 494 -8.71 -18.03 -18.52
N ARG A 495 -8.81 -16.73 -18.85
CA ARG A 495 -9.84 -16.22 -19.75
C ARG A 495 -9.73 -16.98 -21.07
N LEU A 496 -10.74 -17.80 -21.39
CA LEU A 496 -11.02 -18.10 -22.80
C LEU A 496 -11.28 -16.73 -23.44
N ARG A 497 -10.39 -16.29 -24.34
CA ARG A 497 -10.71 -15.18 -25.24
C ARG A 497 -12.05 -15.53 -25.90
N PRO A 498 -13.06 -14.64 -25.88
CA PRO A 498 -14.24 -14.87 -26.69
C PRO A 498 -13.79 -15.09 -28.13
N LEU A 499 -14.16 -16.23 -28.72
CA LEU A 499 -13.98 -16.51 -30.15
C LEU A 499 -15.06 -15.75 -30.94
N TRP A 500 -15.22 -14.45 -30.71
CA TRP A 500 -16.09 -13.54 -31.45
C TRP A 500 -15.44 -12.16 -31.23
N GLY A 501 -14.92 -11.45 -32.24
CA GLY A 501 -15.52 -11.14 -33.53
C GLY A 501 -15.81 -9.66 -33.51
#